data_AF-A0A822YEX9-F1
#
_entry.id   AF-A0A822YEX9-F1
#
_cell.length_a   1.000
_cell.length_b   1.000
_cell.length_c   1.000
_cell.angle_alpha   90.00
_cell.angle_beta   90.00
_cell.angle_gamma   90.00
#
_symmetry.space_group_name_H-M   'P 1'
#
loop_
_entity.id
_entity.type
_entity.pdbx_description
1 polymer ?
#
loop_
_entity_poly.entity_id
_entity_poly.type
_entity_poly.pdbx_seq_one_letter_code
_entity_poly.pdbx_strand_id
1 'polypeptide(L)'
;MEGINAYGIDKLMQIAASQLSDQLPESREAARTLLLELQSVYEKSHISSHNAESKNSETGSWEHFCQSKLSPLSAQAVLRVTNVAREGLVLGS
;
A
#
# COMPACT_ATOMS: atom_id res chain seq x y z
N MET A 1 -6.95 -16.23 -15.94
CA MET A 1 -6.20 -15.83 -14.72
C MET A 1 -6.48 -14.36 -14.36
N GLU A 2 -7.65 -13.82 -14.74
CA GLU A 2 -7.95 -12.38 -14.66
C GLU A 2 -8.76 -11.98 -13.40
N GLY A 3 -9.25 -12.94 -12.62
CA GLY A 3 -10.03 -12.65 -11.41
C GLY A 3 -9.23 -11.91 -10.33
N ILE A 4 -7.93 -12.22 -10.20
CA ILE A 4 -7.00 -11.52 -9.29
C ILE A 4 -6.58 -10.15 -9.84
N ASN A 5 -6.66 -9.95 -11.16
CA ASN A 5 -6.47 -8.63 -11.79
C ASN A 5 -7.73 -7.75 -11.66
N ALA A 6 -8.92 -8.36 -11.56
CA ALA A 6 -10.20 -7.67 -11.38
C ALA A 6 -10.51 -7.37 -9.91
N TYR A 7 -10.08 -8.23 -8.97
CA TYR A 7 -9.93 -7.88 -7.55
C TYR A 7 -8.60 -7.15 -7.36
N GLY A 8 -8.47 -5.99 -7.99
CA GLY A 8 -7.22 -5.27 -8.03
C GLY A 8 -6.74 -4.84 -6.65
N ILE A 9 -5.46 -4.50 -6.57
CA ILE A 9 -4.82 -3.89 -5.38
C ILE A 9 -5.68 -2.72 -4.86
N ASP A 10 -6.43 -2.02 -5.72
CA ASP A 10 -7.37 -0.97 -5.35
C ASP A 10 -8.50 -1.43 -4.41
N LYS A 11 -9.07 -2.63 -4.61
CA LYS A 11 -10.13 -3.16 -3.75
C LYS A 11 -9.59 -3.60 -2.40
N LEU A 12 -8.44 -4.28 -2.41
CA LEU A 12 -7.75 -4.65 -1.18
C LEU A 12 -7.33 -3.41 -0.40
N MET A 13 -6.91 -2.35 -1.11
CA MET A 13 -6.56 -1.06 -0.54
C MET A 13 -7.76 -0.40 0.15
N GLN A 14 -8.93 -0.36 -0.50
CA GLN A 14 -10.16 0.19 0.09
C GLN A 14 -10.61 -0.60 1.33
N ILE A 15 -10.55 -1.94 1.29
CA ILE A 15 -10.91 -2.80 2.41
C ILE A 15 -9.96 -2.54 3.57
N ALA A 16 -8.64 -2.63 3.35
CA ALA A 16 -7.65 -2.42 4.40
C ALA A 16 -7.77 -1.02 5.04
N ALA A 17 -7.99 0.02 4.22
CA ALA A 17 -8.19 1.38 4.72
C ALA A 17 -9.45 1.51 5.59
N SER A 18 -10.54 0.81 5.26
CA SER A 18 -11.74 0.78 6.11
C SER A 18 -11.50 0.07 7.45
N GLN A 19 -10.76 -1.04 7.43
CA GLN A 19 -10.48 -1.86 8.60
C GLN A 19 -9.48 -1.21 9.58
N LEU A 20 -8.66 -0.26 9.12
CA LEU A 20 -7.80 0.53 10.02
C LEU A 20 -8.57 1.31 11.09
N SER A 21 -9.85 1.64 10.82
CA SER A 21 -10.72 2.36 11.76
C SER A 21 -11.73 1.45 12.46
N ASP A 22 -11.56 0.12 12.36
CA ASP A 22 -12.48 -0.83 12.97
C ASP A 22 -12.40 -0.80 14.52
N GLN A 23 -13.48 -1.24 15.17
CA GLN A 23 -13.55 -1.30 16.64
C GLN A 23 -12.70 -2.46 17.19
N LEU A 24 -12.55 -3.54 16.43
CA LEU A 24 -11.80 -4.73 16.83
C LEU A 24 -10.29 -4.52 16.64
N PRO A 25 -9.47 -4.68 17.69
CA PRO A 25 -8.02 -4.55 17.58
C PRO A 25 -7.40 -5.55 16.59
N GLU A 26 -7.95 -6.76 16.50
CA GLU A 26 -7.51 -7.81 15.58
C GLU A 26 -7.76 -7.40 14.12
N SER A 27 -8.90 -6.77 13.82
CA SER A 27 -9.20 -6.27 12.49
C SER A 27 -8.22 -5.16 12.07
N ARG A 28 -7.94 -4.22 12.98
CA ARG A 28 -6.95 -3.17 12.73
C ARG A 28 -5.57 -3.73 12.47
N GLU A 29 -5.14 -4.75 13.21
CA GLU A 29 -3.81 -5.33 13.03
C GLU A 29 -3.71 -6.11 11.72
N ALA A 30 -4.72 -6.90 11.38
CA ALA A 30 -4.81 -7.58 10.08
C ALA A 30 -4.78 -6.57 8.92
N ALA A 31 -5.46 -5.43 9.07
CA ALA A 31 -5.41 -4.35 8.10
C ALA A 31 -3.99 -3.80 7.95
N ARG A 32 -3.27 -3.55 9.04
CA ARG A 32 -1.86 -3.07 8.98
C ARG A 32 -0.97 -4.04 8.25
N THR A 33 -1.02 -5.33 8.57
CA THR A 33 -0.23 -6.36 7.89
C THR A 33 -0.54 -6.37 6.39
N LEU A 34 -1.82 -6.37 6.02
CA LEU A 34 -2.22 -6.34 4.61
C LEU A 34 -1.68 -5.10 3.89
N LEU A 35 -1.71 -3.92 4.50
CA LEU A 35 -1.17 -2.68 3.92
C LEU A 35 0.32 -2.75 3.61
N LEU A 36 1.10 -3.35 4.51
CA LEU A 36 2.54 -3.52 4.32
C LEU A 36 2.85 -4.48 3.16
N GLU A 37 2.10 -5.58 3.06
CA GLU A 37 2.25 -6.52 1.95
C GLU A 37 1.83 -5.89 0.61
N LEU A 38 0.72 -5.13 0.59
CA LEU A 38 0.27 -4.41 -0.61
C LEU A 38 1.30 -3.39 -1.08
N GLN A 39 1.92 -2.65 -0.16
CA GLN A 39 3.01 -1.73 -0.49
C GLN A 39 4.20 -2.50 -1.09
N SER A 40 4.64 -3.58 -0.44
CA SER A 40 5.78 -4.38 -0.92
C SER A 40 5.55 -4.94 -2.32
N VAL A 41 4.35 -5.45 -2.59
CA VAL A 41 3.96 -5.95 -3.92
C VAL A 41 3.93 -4.82 -4.93
N TYR A 42 3.31 -3.68 -4.59
CA TYR A 42 3.26 -2.52 -5.48
C TYR A 42 4.67 -2.03 -5.87
N GLU A 43 5.56 -1.87 -4.89
CA GLU A 43 6.93 -1.44 -5.11
C GLU A 43 7.72 -2.47 -5.93
N LYS A 44 7.65 -3.77 -5.62
CA LYS A 44 8.33 -4.82 -6.40
C LYS A 44 7.86 -4.87 -7.85
N SER A 45 6.55 -4.75 -8.08
CA SER A 45 5.99 -4.71 -9.44
C SER A 45 6.44 -3.46 -10.21
N HIS A 46 6.53 -2.30 -9.55
CA HIS A 46 6.99 -1.06 -10.17
C HIS A 46 8.52 -1.06 -10.41
N ILE A 47 9.32 -1.63 -9.52
CA ILE A 47 10.78 -1.81 -9.69
C ILE A 47 11.07 -2.75 -10.86
N SER A 48 10.33 -3.86 -10.96
CA SER A 48 10.46 -4.80 -12.08
C SER A 48 10.08 -4.16 -13.43
N SER A 49 9.19 -3.17 -13.43
CA SER A 49 8.83 -2.40 -14.62
C SER A 49 9.87 -1.32 -14.96
N HIS A 50 10.54 -0.76 -13.96
CA HIS A 50 11.52 0.33 -14.14
C HIS A 50 12.88 -0.15 -14.71
N ASN A 51 13.22 -1.43 -14.57
CA ASN A 51 14.41 -2.02 -15.21
C ASN A 51 14.30 -2.13 -16.74
N ALA A 52 13.10 -1.93 -17.32
CA ALA A 52 12.89 -1.92 -18.76
C ALA A 52 12.88 -0.50 -19.37
N GLU A 53 12.58 0.54 -18.59
CA GLU A 53 12.52 1.90 -19.10
C GLU A 53 12.92 2.90 -18.02
N SER A 54 14.12 3.47 -18.19
CA SER A 54 14.60 4.59 -17.41
C SER A 54 13.76 5.84 -17.74
N LYS A 55 12.86 6.23 -16.85
CA LYS A 55 12.49 7.63 -16.59
C LYS A 55 11.52 7.74 -15.43
N ASN A 56 11.88 8.60 -14.48
CA ASN A 56 11.03 9.25 -13.49
C ASN A 56 9.54 9.14 -13.79
N SER A 57 8.82 8.28 -13.07
CA SER A 57 7.37 8.39 -12.98
C SER A 57 7.05 8.83 -11.57
N GLU A 58 6.93 10.15 -11.38
CA GLU A 58 6.30 10.75 -10.20
C GLU A 58 4.87 10.20 -10.01
N THR A 59 4.28 9.66 -11.09
CA THR A 59 3.00 8.92 -11.13
C THR A 59 3.07 7.49 -10.55
N GLY A 60 4.26 6.95 -10.24
CA GLY A 60 4.48 5.58 -9.75
C GLY A 60 4.77 5.47 -8.25
N SER A 61 4.62 6.55 -7.47
CA SER A 61 4.83 6.53 -6.02
C SER A 61 3.62 5.92 -5.30
N TRP A 62 3.90 5.10 -4.27
CA TRP A 62 2.88 4.53 -3.38
C TRP A 62 1.93 5.60 -2.81
N GLU A 63 2.46 6.80 -2.53
CA GLU A 63 1.67 7.94 -2.06
C GLU A 63 0.62 8.38 -3.09
N HIS A 64 1.02 8.57 -4.34
CA HIS A 64 0.10 8.94 -5.43
C HIS A 64 -0.94 7.85 -5.67
N PHE A 65 -0.55 6.58 -5.59
CA PHE A 65 -1.49 5.47 -5.68
C PHE A 65 -2.55 5.55 -4.57
N CYS A 66 -2.13 5.72 -3.31
CA CYS A 66 -3.04 5.87 -2.16
C CYS A 66 -4.01 7.05 -2.35
N GLN A 67 -3.51 8.22 -2.74
CA GLN A 67 -4.33 9.42 -2.97
C GLN A 67 -5.32 9.25 -4.13
N SER A 68 -4.97 8.46 -5.16
CA SER A 68 -5.86 8.19 -6.30
C SER A 68 -7.00 7.22 -5.99
N LYS A 69 -6.82 6.33 -5.00
CA LYS A 69 -7.77 5.24 -4.69
C LYS A 69 -8.59 5.45 -3.43
N LEU A 70 -8.16 6.35 -2.55
CA LEU A 70 -8.72 6.55 -1.21
C LEU A 70 -9.12 8.00 -0.98
N SER A 71 -9.98 8.23 0.01
CA SER A 71 -10.21 9.58 0.53
C SER A 71 -8.92 10.15 1.15
N PRO A 72 -8.74 11.48 1.23
CA PRO A 72 -7.54 12.09 1.81
C PRO A 72 -7.22 11.59 3.22
N LEU A 73 -8.24 11.39 4.07
CA LEU A 73 -8.07 10.88 5.44
C LEU A 73 -7.62 9.42 5.46
N SER A 74 -8.26 8.59 4.64
CA SER A 74 -7.91 7.18 4.50
C SER A 74 -6.49 7.01 3.93
N ALA A 75 -6.13 7.80 2.92
CA ALA A 75 -4.79 7.81 2.34
C ALA A 75 -3.74 8.19 3.38
N GLN A 76 -3.96 9.23 4.19
CA GLN A 76 -3.04 9.60 5.26
C GLN A 76 -2.89 8.51 6.33
N ALA A 77 -3.98 7.83 6.70
CA ALA A 77 -3.92 6.74 7.66
C ALA A 77 -3.07 5.56 7.13
N VAL A 78 -3.27 5.20 5.85
CA VAL A 78 -2.46 4.19 5.18
C VAL A 78 -1.00 4.60 5.11
N LEU A 79 -0.71 5.82 4.66
CA LEU A 79 0.66 6.32 4.51
C LEU A 79 1.42 6.32 5.83
N ARG A 80 0.75 6.64 6.94
CA ARG A 80 1.36 6.56 8.27
C ARG A 80 1.77 5.13 8.62
N VAL A 81 0.93 4.14 8.34
CA VAL A 81 1.23 2.73 8.62
C VAL A 81 2.40 2.23 7.76
N THR A 82 2.38 2.57 6.47
CA THR A 82 3.37 2.09 5.49
C THR A 82 4.71 2.82 5.59
N ASN A 83 4.73 4.08 6.02
CA ASN A 83 5.99 4.84 6.13
C ASN A 83 6.79 4.46 7.39
N VAL A 84 6.12 4.10 8.49
CA VAL A 84 6.79 3.65 9.74
C VAL A 84 7.51 2.31 9.55
N ALA A 85 6.99 1.41 8.70
CA ALA A 85 7.65 0.14 8.41
C ALA A 85 9.01 0.30 7.70
N ARG A 86 9.20 1.38 6.93
CA ARG A 86 10.50 1.74 6.33
C ARG A 86 11.54 2.12 7.37
N GLU A 87 11.12 2.74 8.47
CA GLU A 87 12.01 3.15 9.57
C GLU A 87 12.35 1.97 10.50
N GLY A 88 11.41 1.05 10.73
CA GLY A 88 11.64 -0.15 11.55
C GLY A 88 12.62 -1.16 10.94
N LEU A 89 12.73 -1.22 9.61
CA LEU A 89 13.72 -2.05 8.90
C LEU A 89 15.15 -1.48 8.96
N VAL A 90 15.32 -0.17 9.20
CA VAL A 90 16.64 0.49 9.26
C VAL A 90 17.32 0.36 10.63
N LEU A 91 16.56 0.08 11.70
CA LEU A 91 17.11 -0.02 13.07
C LEU A 91 17.53 -1.45 13.48
N GLY A 92 17.51 -2.40 12.56
CA GLY A 92 17.83 -3.82 12.81
C GLY A 92 19.08 -4.34 12.08
N SER A 93 20.15 -3.54 11.98
CA SER A 93 21.47 -3.97 11.45
C SER A 93 22.57 -3.75 12.48
#